data_AF-A0AAV4JBQ4-F1
#
_entry.id   AF-A0AAV4JBQ4-F1
#
_cell.length_a   1.000
_cell.length_b   1.000
_cell.length_c   1.000
_cell.angle_alpha   90.00
_cell.angle_beta   90.00
_cell.angle_gamma   90.00
#
_symmetry.space_group_name_H-M   'P 1'
#
loop_
_entity.id
_entity.type
_entity.pdbx_description
1 polymer ?
#
loop_
_entity_poly.entity_id
_entity_poly.type
_entity_poly.pdbx_seq_one_letter_code
_entity_poly.pdbx_strand_id
1 'polypeptide(L)'
;MYSGINRLMRNFTPRLSAIKDKDGKTLTENEEISNRWKEYCLEMYEDNTNEEMKQVESNDEILEPTRSEVEWAIKPKGKSAGNDEIHAEMIKASGDQGIDIFHKLCKKIWIEEKWPDEWVKSVFVPIPKKGD
;
A
#
# COMPACT_ATOMS: atom_id res chain seq x y z
N MET A 1 -30.18 29.97 -24.21
CA MET A 1 -30.50 28.61 -24.71
C MET A 1 -29.34 27.61 -24.59
N TYR A 2 -28.34 27.84 -23.71
CA TYR A 2 -27.17 26.96 -23.56
C TYR A 2 -26.86 26.55 -22.10
N SER A 3 -27.77 26.80 -21.16
CA SER A 3 -27.58 26.41 -19.75
C SER A 3 -27.71 24.90 -19.52
N GLY A 4 -28.55 24.20 -20.30
CA GLY A 4 -28.74 22.75 -20.19
C GLY A 4 -27.55 21.93 -20.67
N ILE A 5 -26.82 22.41 -21.70
CA ILE A 5 -25.69 21.70 -22.30
C ILE A 5 -24.43 21.83 -21.43
N ASN A 6 -24.21 23.00 -20.79
CA ASN A 6 -23.10 23.18 -19.84
C ASN A 6 -23.24 22.35 -18.56
N ARG A 7 -24.46 21.91 -18.21
CA ARG A 7 -24.69 21.00 -17.07
C ARG A 7 -24.36 19.55 -17.39
N LEU A 8 -24.47 19.14 -18.67
CA LEU A 8 -24.16 17.79 -19.16
C LEU A 8 -22.67 17.60 -19.50
N MET A 9 -21.99 18.67 -19.93
CA MET A 9 -20.56 18.64 -20.30
C MET A 9 -19.63 19.15 -19.20
N ARG A 10 -20.14 19.32 -17.98
CA ARG A 10 -19.28 19.56 -16.81
C ARG A 10 -18.60 18.24 -16.49
N ASN A 11 -17.46 18.00 -17.13
CA ASN A 11 -16.51 16.98 -16.71
C ASN A 11 -16.31 17.17 -15.21
N PHE A 12 -16.76 16.20 -14.42
CA PHE A 12 -16.38 16.11 -13.04
C PHE A 12 -14.87 15.88 -13.06
N THR A 13 -14.11 16.95 -12.89
CA THR A 13 -12.70 16.89 -12.55
C THR A 13 -12.65 16.76 -11.03
N PRO A 14 -12.57 15.54 -10.48
CA PRO A 14 -12.27 15.40 -9.07
C PRO A 14 -10.97 16.16 -8.83
N ARG A 15 -10.97 17.05 -7.83
CA ARG A 15 -9.70 17.50 -7.28
C ARG A 15 -9.08 16.26 -6.66
N LEU A 16 -8.07 15.69 -7.33
CA LEU A 16 -7.29 14.54 -6.83
C LEU A 16 -6.65 14.83 -5.46
N SER A 17 -6.71 16.08 -4.99
CA SER A 17 -6.24 16.54 -3.70
C SER A 17 -7.35 16.74 -2.66
N ALA A 18 -8.57 16.25 -2.88
CA ALA A 18 -9.66 16.40 -1.92
C ALA A 18 -10.05 15.05 -1.33
N ILE A 19 -9.93 14.91 0.00
CA ILE A 19 -10.41 13.73 0.73
C ILE A 19 -11.44 14.16 1.78
N LYS A 20 -12.26 13.23 2.26
CA LYS A 20 -13.23 13.50 3.34
C LYS A 20 -12.59 13.16 4.70
N ASP A 21 -12.83 14.01 5.69
CA ASP A 21 -12.55 13.66 7.08
C ASP A 21 -13.57 12.63 7.61
N LYS A 22 -13.48 12.27 8.90
CA LYS A 22 -14.39 11.31 9.53
C LYS A 22 -15.85 11.77 9.53
N ASP A 23 -16.08 13.07 9.65
CA ASP A 23 -17.40 13.70 9.67
C ASP A 23 -17.97 13.97 8.27
N GLY A 24 -17.22 13.61 7.22
CA GLY A 24 -17.62 13.76 5.82
C GLY A 24 -17.31 15.14 5.23
N LYS A 25 -16.64 16.04 5.96
CA LYS A 25 -16.20 17.34 5.45
C LYS A 25 -15.02 17.16 4.51
N THR A 26 -15.04 17.90 3.40
CA THR A 26 -13.96 17.88 2.41
C THR A 26 -12.74 18.65 2.90
N LEU A 27 -11.60 17.96 3.00
CA LEU A 27 -10.28 18.52 3.24
C LEU A 27 -9.58 18.76 1.91
N THR A 28 -8.91 19.89 1.76
CA THR A 28 -8.16 20.25 0.54
C THR A 28 -6.73 20.72 0.81
N GLU A 29 -6.40 21.01 2.07
CA GLU A 29 -5.07 21.47 2.47
C GLU A 29 -4.13 20.27 2.71
N ASN A 30 -2.89 20.34 2.23
CA ASN A 30 -1.97 19.19 2.26
C ASN A 30 -1.68 18.69 3.68
N GLU A 31 -1.57 19.61 4.64
CA GLU A 31 -1.33 19.26 6.05
C GLU A 31 -2.53 18.53 6.66
N GLU A 32 -3.75 19.01 6.41
CA GLU A 32 -4.99 18.37 6.86
C GLU A 32 -5.14 16.97 6.23
N ILE A 33 -4.84 16.84 4.94
CA ILE A 33 -4.88 15.57 4.21
C ILE A 33 -3.87 14.57 4.77
N SER A 34 -2.64 15.02 5.02
CA SER A 34 -1.57 14.20 5.61
C SER A 34 -1.95 13.72 7.02
N ASN A 35 -2.51 14.62 7.84
CA ASN A 35 -2.98 14.27 9.18
C ASN A 35 -4.13 13.28 9.13
N ARG A 36 -5.08 13.45 8.20
CA ARG A 36 -6.19 12.52 8.00
C ARG A 36 -5.73 11.14 7.54
N TRP A 37 -4.71 11.05 6.68
CA TRP A 37 -4.07 9.77 6.31
C TRP A 37 -3.35 9.12 7.48
N LYS A 38 -2.63 9.90 8.28
CA LYS A 38 -1.97 9.40 9.49
C LYS A 38 -3.00 8.81 10.48
N GLU A 39 -4.07 9.54 10.74
CA GLU A 39 -5.20 9.09 11.58
C GLU A 39 -5.83 7.80 11.02
N TYR A 40 -6.13 7.76 9.72
CA TYR A 40 -6.68 6.55 9.07
C TYR A 40 -5.77 5.34 9.22
N CYS A 41 -4.46 5.50 8.96
CA CYS A 41 -3.50 4.40 9.07
C CYS A 41 -3.35 3.94 10.53
N LEU A 42 -3.28 4.88 11.48
CA LEU A 42 -3.23 4.54 12.91
C LEU A 42 -4.47 3.73 13.30
N GLU A 43 -5.68 4.17 12.96
CA GLU A 43 -6.91 3.40 13.24
C GLU A 43 -6.97 2.03 12.56
N MET A 44 -6.44 1.93 11.35
CA MET A 44 -6.45 0.68 10.59
C MET A 44 -5.53 -0.38 11.22
N TYR A 45 -4.44 0.06 11.85
CA TYR A 45 -3.44 -0.80 12.49
C TYR A 45 -3.46 -0.72 14.03
N GLU A 46 -4.35 0.10 14.60
CA GLU A 46 -4.66 0.11 16.03
C GLU A 46 -5.50 -1.12 16.32
N ASP A 47 -4.78 -2.18 16.68
CA ASP A 47 -5.33 -3.38 17.24
C ASP A 47 -6.15 -3.04 18.51
N ASN A 48 -7.48 -3.13 18.41
CA ASN A 48 -8.34 -3.23 19.61
C ASN A 48 -8.14 -4.56 20.36
N THR A 49 -7.24 -5.43 19.89
CA THR A 49 -6.67 -6.49 20.70
C THR A 49 -5.68 -5.86 21.69
N ASN A 50 -6.24 -5.39 22.80
CA ASN A 50 -5.61 -5.44 24.13
C ASN A 50 -5.48 -6.88 24.66
N GLU A 51 -5.66 -7.90 23.81
CA GLU A 51 -4.85 -9.09 24.00
C GLU A 51 -3.50 -8.66 23.50
N GLU A 52 -2.56 -8.56 24.45
CA GLU A 52 -1.12 -8.56 24.24
C GLU A 52 -0.75 -8.92 22.80
N MET A 53 0.32 -8.34 22.28
CA MET A 53 1.23 -9.18 21.52
C MET A 53 1.63 -10.36 22.45
N LYS A 54 0.73 -11.32 22.69
CA LYS A 54 1.00 -12.72 22.44
C LYS A 54 1.70 -12.64 21.10
N GLN A 55 3.03 -12.51 21.16
CA GLN A 55 3.88 -13.59 20.73
C GLN A 55 2.99 -14.80 20.73
N VAL A 56 2.37 -15.07 19.59
CA VAL A 56 1.62 -16.29 19.47
C VAL A 56 2.74 -17.28 19.73
N GLU A 57 2.79 -17.80 20.96
CA GLU A 57 3.45 -19.06 21.26
C GLU A 57 2.64 -20.13 20.52
N SER A 58 2.40 -19.94 19.22
CA SER A 58 2.65 -21.00 18.29
C SER A 58 4.09 -21.35 18.57
N ASN A 59 4.27 -22.52 19.17
CA ASN A 59 5.50 -23.29 19.10
C ASN A 59 5.96 -23.55 17.65
N ASP A 60 5.31 -22.96 16.65
CA ASP A 60 5.81 -22.79 15.29
C ASP A 60 6.93 -21.75 15.35
N GLU A 61 8.13 -22.25 15.58
CA GLU A 61 9.38 -21.58 15.26
C GLU A 61 9.20 -20.74 13.99
N ILE A 62 9.24 -19.40 14.10
CA ILE A 62 8.94 -18.53 12.97
C ILE A 62 10.04 -18.73 11.91
N LEU A 63 9.72 -19.51 10.88
CA LEU A 63 10.69 -19.99 9.92
C LEU A 63 11.16 -18.87 9.01
N GLU A 64 12.42 -18.97 8.57
CA GLU A 64 12.95 -18.08 7.54
C GLU A 64 12.11 -18.13 6.27
N PRO A 65 11.95 -17.01 5.55
CA PRO A 65 11.25 -16.99 4.27
C PRO A 65 11.86 -18.00 3.32
N THR A 66 11.02 -18.85 2.74
CA THR A 66 11.42 -19.87 1.76
C THR A 66 11.42 -19.30 0.36
N ARG A 67 12.20 -19.92 -0.54
CA ARG A 67 12.21 -19.56 -1.96
C ARG A 67 10.82 -19.68 -2.59
N SER A 68 10.06 -20.71 -2.22
CA SER A 68 8.72 -20.97 -2.74
C SER A 68 7.70 -19.90 -2.33
N GLU A 69 7.81 -19.36 -1.12
CA GLU A 69 6.99 -18.22 -0.67
C GLU A 69 7.30 -16.97 -1.48
N VAL A 70 8.58 -16.69 -1.73
CA VAL A 70 9.01 -15.56 -2.58
C VAL A 70 8.48 -15.73 -3.99
N GLU A 71 8.62 -16.93 -4.58
CA GLU A 71 8.06 -17.22 -5.90
C GLU A 71 6.54 -17.03 -5.93
N TRP A 72 5.83 -17.48 -4.89
CA TRP A 72 4.39 -17.29 -4.79
C TRP A 72 4.00 -15.81 -4.68
N ALA A 73 4.73 -15.03 -3.89
CA ALA A 73 4.51 -13.59 -3.72
C ALA A 73 4.72 -12.78 -5.01
N ILE A 74 5.58 -13.26 -5.94
CA ILE A 74 5.86 -12.62 -7.23
C ILE A 74 4.78 -12.95 -8.30
N LYS A 75 3.90 -13.94 -8.07
CA LYS A 75 2.89 -14.37 -9.07
C LYS A 75 1.78 -13.35 -9.41
N PRO A 76 1.27 -12.51 -8.49
CA PRO A 76 0.18 -11.59 -8.79
C PRO A 76 0.50 -10.66 -9.96
N LYS A 77 -0.46 -10.48 -10.88
CA LYS A 77 -0.34 -9.60 -12.05
C LYS A 77 -1.21 -8.36 -11.91
N GLY A 78 -0.83 -7.29 -12.60
CA GLY A 78 -1.65 -6.08 -12.71
C GLY A 78 -1.70 -5.25 -11.42
N LYS A 79 -0.67 -5.36 -10.59
CA LYS A 79 -0.43 -4.45 -9.48
C LYS A 79 0.41 -3.28 -9.98
N SER A 80 0.12 -2.08 -9.49
CA SER A 80 0.95 -0.90 -9.76
C SER A 80 2.33 -1.10 -9.15
N ALA A 81 3.38 -0.64 -9.83
CA ALA A 81 4.69 -0.51 -9.21
C ALA A 81 4.66 0.48 -8.04
N GLY A 82 5.62 0.29 -7.13
CA GLY A 82 5.91 1.26 -6.08
C GLY A 82 6.61 2.50 -6.62
N ASN A 83 7.16 3.30 -5.71
CA ASN A 83 7.96 4.48 -6.04
C ASN A 83 9.28 4.14 -6.77
N ASP A 84 9.71 2.87 -6.74
CA ASP A 84 10.88 2.36 -7.45
C ASP A 84 10.60 2.05 -8.93
N GLU A 85 9.35 2.14 -9.37
CA GLU A 85 8.89 1.80 -10.73
C GLU A 85 9.10 0.31 -11.12
N ILE A 86 9.44 -0.54 -10.14
CA ILE A 86 9.67 -1.97 -10.36
C ILE A 86 8.36 -2.73 -10.24
N HIS A 87 7.93 -3.36 -11.33
CA HIS A 87 6.73 -4.19 -11.35
C HIS A 87 7.07 -5.65 -10.97
N ALA A 88 6.11 -6.34 -10.35
CA ALA A 88 6.24 -7.78 -10.06
C ALA A 88 6.52 -8.61 -11.33
N GLU A 89 5.97 -8.17 -12.48
CA GLU A 89 6.23 -8.76 -13.78
C GLU A 89 7.71 -8.66 -14.22
N MET A 90 8.42 -7.59 -13.84
CA MET A 90 9.85 -7.45 -14.14
C MET A 90 10.67 -8.45 -13.32
N ILE A 91 10.34 -8.60 -12.04
CA ILE A 91 10.96 -9.60 -11.17
C ILE A 91 10.70 -11.00 -11.73
N LYS A 92 9.47 -11.30 -12.13
CA LYS A 92 9.12 -12.57 -12.78
C LYS A 92 9.89 -12.80 -14.09
N ALA A 93 10.08 -11.77 -14.91
CA ALA A 93 10.80 -11.85 -16.17
C ALA A 93 12.30 -12.16 -15.98
N SER A 94 12.88 -11.83 -14.82
CA SER A 94 14.26 -12.19 -14.48
C SER A 94 14.46 -13.66 -14.13
N GLY A 95 13.39 -14.46 -14.11
CA GLY A 95 13.44 -15.92 -13.95
C GLY A 95 13.97 -16.36 -12.58
N ASP A 96 14.53 -17.56 -12.53
CA ASP A 96 15.00 -18.17 -11.28
C ASP A 96 16.09 -17.36 -10.58
N GLN A 97 16.95 -16.69 -11.34
CA GLN A 97 18.00 -15.83 -10.78
C GLN A 97 17.41 -14.65 -10.00
N GLY A 98 16.33 -14.05 -10.50
CA GLY A 98 15.62 -13.00 -9.78
C GLY A 98 15.00 -13.48 -8.48
N ILE A 99 14.34 -14.64 -8.53
CA ILE A 99 13.73 -15.26 -7.35
C ILE A 99 14.81 -15.55 -6.30
N ASP A 100 15.98 -16.05 -6.70
CA ASP A 100 17.10 -16.32 -5.79
C ASP A 100 17.67 -15.04 -5.14
N ILE A 101 17.74 -13.94 -5.90
CA ILE A 101 18.18 -12.65 -5.38
C ILE A 101 17.18 -12.11 -4.35
N PHE A 102 15.89 -12.13 -4.67
CA PHE A 102 14.84 -11.68 -3.74
C PHE A 102 14.77 -12.57 -2.51
N HIS A 103 14.93 -13.89 -2.65
CA HIS A 103 14.99 -14.81 -1.52
C HIS A 103 16.14 -14.48 -0.57
N LYS A 104 17.34 -14.23 -1.09
CA LYS A 104 18.49 -13.77 -0.29
C LYS A 104 18.22 -12.43 0.40
N LEU A 105 17.57 -11.50 -0.29
CA LEU A 105 17.22 -10.19 0.28
C LEU A 105 16.20 -10.34 1.43
N CYS A 106 15.10 -11.07 1.20
CA CYS A 106 14.09 -11.35 2.23
C CYS A 106 14.71 -12.05 3.44
N LYS A 107 15.57 -13.06 3.22
CA LYS A 107 16.28 -13.76 4.29
C LYS A 107 17.23 -12.83 5.06
N LYS A 108 17.91 -11.92 4.37
CA LYS A 108 18.76 -10.92 5.02
C LYS A 108 17.94 -9.96 5.90
N ILE A 109 16.83 -9.43 5.38
CA ILE A 109 15.91 -8.57 6.14
C ILE A 109 15.36 -9.32 7.36
N TRP A 110 15.03 -10.59 7.19
CA TRP A 110 14.56 -11.47 8.27
C TRP A 110 15.57 -11.62 9.40
N ILE A 111 16.83 -11.89 9.08
CA ILE A 111 17.90 -12.10 10.06
C ILE A 111 18.32 -10.79 10.74
N GLU A 112 18.41 -9.71 9.98
CA GLU A 112 18.88 -8.42 10.49
C GLU A 112 17.78 -7.62 11.18
N GLU A 113 16.50 -8.01 10.99
CA GLU A 113 15.30 -7.29 11.42
C GLU A 113 15.29 -5.82 10.98
N LYS A 114 15.95 -5.53 9.85
CA LYS A 114 16.13 -4.18 9.32
C LYS A 114 15.51 -4.05 7.94
N TRP A 115 14.48 -3.22 7.87
CA TRP A 115 13.86 -2.86 6.61
C TRP A 115 14.72 -1.84 5.85
N PRO A 116 14.82 -1.96 4.52
CA PRO A 116 15.38 -0.90 3.69
C PRO A 116 14.59 0.40 3.84
N ASP A 117 15.29 1.54 3.92
CA ASP A 117 14.67 2.87 4.06
C ASP A 117 13.68 3.21 2.93
N GLU A 118 13.87 2.60 1.76
CA GLU A 118 12.96 2.77 0.62
C GLU A 118 11.64 2.02 0.82
N TRP A 119 11.65 0.89 1.53
CA TRP A 119 10.48 0.02 1.73
C TRP A 119 9.57 0.53 2.84
N VAL A 120 10.07 1.39 3.74
CA VAL A 120 9.27 2.04 4.79
C VAL A 120 8.57 3.31 4.30
N LYS A 121 8.74 3.67 3.02
CA LYS A 121 8.06 4.82 2.40
C LYS A 121 6.84 4.34 1.63
N SER A 122 5.74 5.06 1.75
CA SER A 122 4.48 4.77 1.05
C SER A 122 3.98 6.00 0.31
N VAL A 123 3.42 5.78 -0.89
CA VAL A 123 2.77 6.83 -1.69
C VAL A 123 1.27 6.60 -1.67
N PHE A 124 0.52 7.61 -1.22
CA PHE A 124 -0.93 7.56 -1.17
C PHE A 124 -1.53 8.30 -2.37
N VAL A 125 -2.27 7.57 -3.21
CA VAL A 125 -3.02 8.14 -4.33
C VAL A 125 -4.51 7.98 -4.03
N PRO A 126 -5.22 9.05 -3.63
CA PRO A 126 -6.64 8.97 -3.35
C PRO A 126 -7.42 8.73 -4.66
N ILE A 127 -8.22 7.66 -4.68
CA ILE A 127 -9.11 7.33 -5.80
C ILE A 127 -10.55 7.55 -5.33
N PRO A 128 -11.28 8.55 -5.89
CA PRO A 128 -12.68 8.75 -5.57
C PRO A 128 -13.52 7.52 -5.91
N LYS A 129 -14.40 7.10 -5.00
CA LYS A 129 -15.36 6.02 -5.27
C LYS A 129 -16.48 6.53 -6.19
N LYS A 130 -17.03 5.63 -7.00
CA LYS A 130 -18.16 5.95 -7.87
C LYS A 130 -19.39 6.26 -7.01
N GLY A 131 -19.94 7.46 -7.17
CA GLY A 131 -21.15 7.92 -6.45
C GLY A 131 -20.86 8.85 -5.26
N ASP A 132 -19.59 9.12 -4.97
CA ASP A 132 -19.16 10.20 -4.06
C ASP A 132 -19.00 11.55 -4.77
#